data_AF-A0A2K6GWW2-F1
#
_entry.id   AF-A0A2K6GWW2-F1
#
_cell.length_a   1.000
_cell.length_b   1.000
_cell.length_c   1.000
_cell.angle_alpha   90.00
_cell.angle_beta   90.00
_cell.angle_gamma   90.00
#
_symmetry.space_group_name_H-M   'P 1'
#
loop_
_entity.id
_entity.type
_entity.pdbx_description
1 polymer ?
#
loop_
_entity_poly.entity_id
_entity_poly.type
_entity_poly.pdbx_seq_one_letter_code
_entity_poly.pdbx_strand_id
1 'polypeptide(L)'
;MKVKMLSRNPDNYVRETKLDLQRVPRNYDPTLHPFEVPREYVRALNATKLERVFAKPFLASLDGHRDGVNCLAKHPKSLATVLSGVGDDKTVKQWKMDAPAYGEEEEPLHTILGKTVYTGIDHHWKEAVFATCGQQVDIWDEQRTSPICSMTWGFDSISSVKFNPIEVIFIFK
;
A
#
# COMPACT_ATOMS: atom_id res chain seq x y z
N MET A 1 -68.38 -26.51 -10.36
CA MET A 1 -67.48 -25.38 -10.67
C MET A 1 -66.54 -25.18 -9.48
N LYS A 2 -65.22 -25.21 -9.66
CA LYS A 2 -64.25 -24.97 -8.57
C LYS A 2 -63.69 -23.56 -8.74
N VAL A 3 -64.01 -22.67 -7.81
CA VAL A 3 -63.49 -21.29 -7.79
C VAL A 3 -62.29 -21.26 -6.84
N LYS A 4 -61.14 -20.75 -7.32
CA LYS A 4 -59.96 -20.45 -6.50
C LYS A 4 -59.67 -18.97 -6.61
N MET A 5 -59.40 -18.33 -5.47
CA MET A 5 -59.03 -16.91 -5.38
C MET A 5 -57.66 -16.77 -4.72
N LEU A 6 -56.97 -15.68 -5.03
CA LEU A 6 -55.68 -15.37 -4.43
C LEU A 6 -55.90 -14.89 -2.99
N SER A 7 -55.30 -15.58 -2.01
CA SER A 7 -55.34 -15.20 -0.58
C SER A 7 -53.92 -14.96 -0.08
N ARG A 8 -53.70 -13.83 0.61
CA ARG A 8 -52.41 -13.45 1.18
C ARG A 8 -52.54 -13.42 2.71
N ASN A 9 -51.82 -14.31 3.41
CA ASN A 9 -51.78 -14.30 4.88
C ASN A 9 -50.81 -13.20 5.37
N PRO A 10 -51.25 -12.22 6.21
CA PRO A 10 -50.38 -11.18 6.77
C PRO A 10 -49.16 -11.71 7.54
N ASP A 11 -49.27 -12.86 8.19
CA ASP A 11 -48.17 -13.45 8.98
C ASP A 11 -46.93 -13.77 8.12
N ASN A 12 -47.12 -13.95 6.81
CA ASN A 12 -46.02 -14.22 5.89
C ASN A 12 -45.18 -12.97 5.54
N TYR A 13 -45.70 -11.77 5.81
CA TYR A 13 -45.11 -10.50 5.39
C TYR A 13 -44.74 -9.58 6.57
N VAL A 14 -45.33 -9.81 7.74
CA VAL A 14 -45.10 -9.02 8.96
C VAL A 14 -44.08 -9.73 9.85
N ARG A 15 -43.22 -8.96 10.52
CA ARG A 15 -42.30 -9.49 11.52
C ARG A 15 -43.06 -9.84 12.81
N GLU A 16 -42.80 -11.00 13.38
CA GLU A 16 -43.40 -11.40 14.67
C GLU A 16 -42.70 -10.71 15.84
N THR A 17 -41.36 -10.61 15.81
CA THR A 17 -40.57 -9.90 16.82
C THR A 17 -39.74 -8.75 16.22
N LYS A 18 -39.22 -7.86 17.08
CA LYS A 18 -38.39 -6.71 16.64
C LYS A 18 -37.02 -7.12 16.10
N LEU A 19 -36.51 -8.28 16.53
CA LEU A 19 -35.21 -8.83 16.13
C LEU A 19 -35.29 -9.62 14.83
N ASP A 20 -36.50 -9.96 14.37
CA ASP A 20 -36.68 -10.70 13.14
C ASP A 20 -36.44 -9.85 11.89
N LEU A 21 -35.86 -10.51 10.89
CA LEU A 21 -35.66 -9.93 9.56
C LEU A 21 -37.00 -9.80 8.85
N GLN A 22 -37.23 -8.62 8.24
CA GLN A 22 -38.41 -8.41 7.42
C GLN A 22 -38.32 -9.27 6.14
N ARG A 23 -39.34 -10.11 5.95
CA ARG A 23 -39.47 -10.94 4.74
C ARG A 23 -39.94 -10.08 3.57
N VAL A 24 -39.11 -9.96 2.52
CA VAL A 24 -39.44 -9.22 1.30
C VAL A 24 -39.56 -10.21 0.14
N PRO A 25 -40.78 -10.56 -0.30
CA PRO A 25 -40.97 -11.40 -1.48
C PRO A 25 -40.50 -10.66 -2.73
N ARG A 26 -39.77 -11.35 -3.62
CA ARG A 26 -39.31 -10.78 -4.90
C ARG A 26 -39.92 -11.59 -6.04
N ASN A 27 -40.46 -10.89 -7.03
CA ASN A 27 -40.82 -11.47 -8.32
C ASN A 27 -39.87 -10.90 -9.37
N TYR A 28 -39.30 -11.76 -10.22
CA TYR A 28 -38.29 -11.39 -11.22
C TYR A 28 -38.86 -11.25 -12.64
N ASP A 29 -40.18 -11.34 -12.81
CA ASP A 29 -40.83 -11.15 -14.11
C ASP A 29 -40.44 -9.79 -14.73
N PRO A 30 -39.88 -9.74 -15.96
CA PRO A 30 -39.42 -8.50 -16.60
C PRO A 30 -40.54 -7.47 -16.80
N THR A 31 -41.78 -7.94 -16.96
CA THR A 31 -42.97 -7.09 -17.10
C THR A 31 -43.26 -6.25 -15.85
N LEU A 32 -42.87 -6.73 -14.67
CA LEU A 32 -43.03 -6.02 -13.40
C LEU A 32 -41.87 -5.04 -13.12
N HIS A 33 -40.77 -5.14 -13.89
CA HIS A 33 -39.58 -4.29 -13.76
C HIS A 33 -39.30 -3.53 -15.06
N PRO A 34 -40.19 -2.62 -15.50
CA PRO A 34 -39.94 -1.83 -16.69
C PRO A 34 -38.71 -0.91 -16.51
N PHE A 35 -38.07 -0.57 -17.63
CA PHE A 35 -36.90 0.30 -17.72
C PHE A 35 -35.62 -0.24 -17.07
N GLU A 36 -35.29 -1.51 -17.32
CA GLU A 36 -34.03 -2.12 -16.90
C GLU A 36 -32.80 -1.31 -17.37
N VAL A 37 -32.69 -1.07 -18.68
CA VAL A 37 -31.54 -0.36 -19.27
C VAL A 37 -31.39 1.09 -18.75
N PRO A 38 -32.43 1.95 -18.72
CA PRO A 38 -32.30 3.28 -18.15
C PRO A 38 -31.97 3.28 -16.65
N ARG A 39 -32.49 2.31 -15.88
CA ARG A 39 -32.20 2.19 -14.44
C ARG A 39 -30.74 1.84 -14.19
N GLU A 40 -30.19 0.91 -14.98
CA GLU A 40 -28.78 0.55 -14.93
C GLU A 40 -27.88 1.69 -15.36
N TYR A 41 -28.25 2.43 -16.40
CA TYR A 41 -27.53 3.63 -16.83
C TYR A 41 -27.42 4.66 -15.69
N VAL A 42 -28.52 4.97 -15.00
CA VAL A 42 -28.50 5.92 -13.87
C VAL A 42 -27.67 5.37 -12.71
N ARG A 43 -27.73 4.06 -12.44
CA ARG A 43 -26.87 3.43 -11.41
C ARG A 43 -25.40 3.56 -11.76
N ALA A 44 -25.01 3.29 -13.00
CA ALA A 44 -23.64 3.44 -13.48
C ALA A 44 -23.18 4.92 -13.43
N LEU A 45 -24.05 5.85 -13.83
CA LEU A 45 -23.77 7.29 -13.74
C LEU A 45 -23.58 7.73 -12.29
N ASN A 46 -24.40 7.23 -11.37
CA ASN A 46 -24.24 7.54 -9.94
C ASN A 46 -22.99 6.89 -9.35
N ALA A 47 -22.67 5.66 -9.74
CA ALA A 47 -21.45 4.96 -9.30
C ALA A 47 -20.19 5.73 -9.73
N THR A 48 -20.10 6.13 -11.00
CA THR A 48 -18.97 6.91 -11.52
C THR A 48 -18.88 8.31 -10.89
N LYS A 49 -20.02 8.94 -10.58
CA LYS A 49 -20.03 10.20 -9.80
C LYS A 49 -19.51 9.99 -8.38
N LEU A 50 -19.97 8.95 -7.69
CA LEU A 50 -19.51 8.63 -6.34
C LEU A 50 -18.02 8.28 -6.31
N GLU A 51 -17.54 7.49 -7.28
CA GLU A 51 -16.12 7.17 -7.42
C GLU A 51 -15.27 8.44 -7.52
N ARG A 52 -15.67 9.41 -8.35
CA ARG A 52 -14.98 10.70 -8.46
C ARG A 52 -15.06 11.55 -7.19
N VAL A 53 -16.18 11.51 -6.47
CA VAL A 53 -16.34 12.21 -5.18
C VAL A 53 -15.45 11.59 -4.10
N PHE A 54 -15.27 10.28 -4.12
CA PHE A 54 -14.43 9.54 -3.18
C PHE A 54 -12.99 9.33 -3.65
N ALA A 55 -12.62 9.84 -4.83
CA ALA A 55 -11.26 9.80 -5.35
C ALA A 55 -10.34 10.76 -4.56
N LYS A 56 -9.94 10.32 -3.36
CA LYS A 56 -8.98 10.99 -2.48
C LYS A 56 -7.73 10.10 -2.41
N PRO A 57 -6.88 10.11 -3.47
CA PRO A 57 -5.77 9.16 -3.62
C PRO A 57 -4.60 9.43 -2.66
N PHE A 58 -4.47 10.67 -2.18
CA PHE A 58 -3.45 11.03 -1.22
C PHE A 58 -3.84 10.51 0.17
N LEU A 59 -3.03 9.59 0.70
CA LEU A 59 -3.23 9.01 2.02
C LEU A 59 -2.43 9.77 3.09
N ALA A 60 -1.10 9.84 2.90
CA ALA A 60 -0.17 10.44 3.84
C ALA A 60 1.11 10.89 3.11
N SER A 61 1.93 11.67 3.82
CA SER A 61 3.29 12.06 3.41
C SER A 61 4.25 11.75 4.54
N LEU A 62 5.35 11.07 4.21
CA LEU A 62 6.46 10.83 5.12
C LEU A 62 7.39 12.04 5.08
N ASP A 63 7.19 12.98 6.00
CA ASP A 63 8.06 14.15 6.11
C ASP A 63 9.22 13.88 7.05
N GLY A 64 10.41 14.35 6.70
CA GLY A 64 11.60 14.18 7.55
C GLY A 64 12.92 14.13 6.81
N HIS A 65 12.91 13.91 5.50
CA HIS A 65 14.08 14.16 4.67
C HIS A 65 14.26 15.66 4.41
N ARG A 66 15.51 16.14 4.43
CA ARG A 66 15.79 17.57 4.20
C ARG A 66 15.84 17.92 2.72
N ASP A 67 16.07 16.92 1.88
CA ASP A 67 16.20 17.06 0.43
C ASP A 67 15.44 15.94 -0.30
N GLY A 68 15.44 15.96 -1.63
CA GLY A 68 14.76 15.00 -2.48
C GLY A 68 15.24 13.56 -2.27
N VAL A 69 14.28 12.65 -2.12
CA VAL A 69 14.53 11.21 -2.04
C VAL A 69 14.98 10.68 -3.40
N ASN A 70 16.19 10.11 -3.44
CA ASN A 70 16.77 9.56 -4.66
C ASN A 70 16.48 8.08 -4.84
N CYS A 71 16.37 7.34 -3.74
CA CYS A 71 16.18 5.90 -3.78
C CYS A 71 15.22 5.39 -2.69
N LEU A 72 14.51 4.31 -3.01
CA LEU A 72 13.53 3.68 -2.15
C LEU A 72 13.63 2.16 -2.27
N ALA A 73 13.54 1.44 -1.16
CA ALA A 73 13.42 -0.02 -1.13
C ALA A 73 12.38 -0.46 -0.11
N LYS A 74 11.60 -1.49 -0.45
CA LYS A 74 10.66 -2.10 0.48
C LYS A 74 11.34 -3.24 1.22
N HIS A 75 11.01 -3.41 2.51
CA HIS A 75 11.42 -4.60 3.23
C HIS A 75 10.63 -5.84 2.71
N PRO A 76 11.28 -6.95 2.34
CA PRO A 76 10.60 -8.11 1.73
C PRO A 76 9.74 -8.92 2.72
N LYS A 77 10.17 -9.03 3.99
CA LYS A 77 9.38 -9.69 5.05
C LYS A 77 8.38 -8.77 5.77
N SER A 78 8.80 -7.56 6.16
CA SER A 78 7.92 -6.60 6.82
C SER A 78 7.16 -5.76 5.79
N LEU A 79 5.83 -5.92 5.71
CA LEU A 79 5.00 -5.20 4.75
C LEU A 79 4.93 -3.69 5.03
N ALA A 80 5.01 -3.31 6.31
CA ALA A 80 4.92 -1.93 6.75
C ALA A 80 6.28 -1.21 6.68
N THR A 81 7.40 -1.92 6.54
CA THR A 81 8.72 -1.27 6.59
C THR A 81 9.20 -0.86 5.20
N VAL A 82 9.61 0.40 5.07
CA VAL A 82 10.19 0.96 3.84
C VAL A 82 11.48 1.70 4.18
N LEU A 83 12.48 1.59 3.32
CA LEU A 83 13.72 2.34 3.39
C LEU A 83 13.71 3.43 2.32
N SER A 84 14.10 4.64 2.68
CA SER A 84 14.35 5.74 1.76
C SER A 84 15.76 6.26 1.95
N GLY A 85 16.44 6.56 0.85
CA GLY A 85 17.75 7.17 0.84
C GLY A 85 17.71 8.50 0.10
N VAL A 86 18.36 9.49 0.69
CA VAL A 86 18.56 10.80 0.08
C VAL A 86 20.03 10.97 -0.28
N GLY A 87 20.25 11.66 -1.39
CA GLY A 87 21.59 11.98 -1.88
C GLY A 87 22.30 13.01 -1.01
N ASP A 88 21.74 14.22 -0.92
CA ASP A 88 22.47 15.39 -0.45
C ASP A 88 22.54 15.48 1.08
N ASP A 89 21.47 15.09 1.78
CA ASP A 89 21.49 14.95 3.24
C ASP A 89 22.27 13.70 3.72
N LYS A 90 22.63 12.81 2.78
CA LYS A 90 23.36 11.55 2.98
C LYS A 90 22.71 10.66 4.04
N THR A 91 21.40 10.73 4.19
CA THR A 91 20.66 9.95 5.19
C THR A 91 19.91 8.80 4.55
N VAL A 92 19.90 7.67 5.24
CA VAL A 92 18.95 6.58 5.00
C VAL A 92 17.98 6.56 6.15
N LYS A 93 16.69 6.64 5.85
CA LYS A 93 15.61 6.57 6.84
C LYS A 93 14.81 5.30 6.65
N GLN A 94 14.47 4.69 7.77
CA GLN A 94 13.57 3.55 7.83
C GLN A 94 12.23 4.00 8.37
N TRP A 95 11.18 3.70 7.62
CA TRP A 95 9.81 4.10 7.90
C TRP A 95 8.95 2.90 8.26
N LYS A 96 7.97 3.13 9.12
CA LYS A 96 6.92 2.18 9.44
C LYS A 96 5.58 2.74 8.95
N MET A 97 5.04 2.12 7.92
CA MET A 97 3.74 2.41 7.31
C MET A 97 2.59 1.81 8.14
N ASP A 98 2.60 2.05 9.45
CA ASP A 98 1.44 1.77 10.29
C ASP A 98 0.52 2.99 10.26
N ALA A 99 -0.79 2.78 10.31
CA ALA A 99 -1.72 3.90 10.35
C ALA A 99 -1.40 4.78 11.58
N PRO A 100 -0.99 6.05 11.40
CA PRO A 100 -0.69 6.91 12.52
C PRO A 100 -1.95 7.14 13.35
N ALA A 101 -1.79 7.25 14.68
CA ALA A 101 -2.87 7.75 15.50
C ALA A 101 -3.19 9.20 15.06
N TYR A 102 -4.46 9.59 15.13
CA TYR A 102 -4.90 10.91 14.66
C TYR A 102 -4.12 12.04 15.36
N GLY A 103 -3.29 12.75 14.60
CA GLY A 103 -2.54 13.92 15.07
C GLY A 103 -1.07 13.68 15.46
N GLU A 104 -0.54 12.47 15.26
CA GLU A 104 0.88 12.18 15.45
C GLU A 104 1.67 12.37 14.14
N GLU A 105 2.81 13.05 14.21
CA GLU A 105 3.75 13.15 13.09
C GLU A 105 4.46 11.81 12.90
N GLU A 106 4.59 11.35 11.65
CA GLU A 106 5.28 10.11 11.35
C GLU A 106 6.79 10.32 11.43
N GLU A 107 7.40 9.84 12.51
CA GLU A 107 8.84 9.84 12.66
C GLU A 107 9.47 8.55 12.08
N PRO A 108 10.66 8.63 11.46
CA PRO A 108 11.36 7.45 10.99
C PRO A 108 11.82 6.59 12.19
N LEU A 109 11.62 5.27 12.08
CA LEU A 109 12.10 4.30 13.08
C LEU A 109 13.60 4.38 13.31
N HIS A 110 14.34 4.55 12.21
CA HIS A 110 15.79 4.61 12.25
C HIS A 110 16.29 5.62 11.21
N THR A 111 17.27 6.43 11.60
CA THR A 111 17.96 7.36 10.70
C THR A 111 19.44 7.05 10.74
N ILE A 112 19.98 6.62 9.61
CA ILE A 112 21.40 6.30 9.43
C ILE A 112 22.05 7.45 8.67
N LEU A 113 23.12 7.98 9.23
CA LEU A 113 23.91 9.05 8.62
C LEU A 113 25.07 8.43 7.83
N GLY A 114 24.98 8.57 6.50
CA GLY A 114 25.98 8.17 5.54
C GLY A 114 27.13 9.16 5.39
N LYS A 115 28.21 8.69 4.80
CA LYS A 115 29.37 9.54 4.42
C LYS A 115 29.27 10.03 2.97
N THR A 116 28.55 9.28 2.13
CA THR A 116 28.44 9.50 0.69
C THR A 116 27.00 9.74 0.28
N VAL A 117 26.82 10.24 -0.94
CA VAL A 117 25.52 10.47 -1.58
C VAL A 117 24.98 9.13 -2.05
N TYR A 118 23.73 8.81 -1.71
CA TYR A 118 23.09 7.58 -2.13
C TYR A 118 22.29 7.75 -3.43
N THR A 119 22.51 6.85 -4.37
CA THR A 119 21.86 6.78 -5.69
C THR A 119 20.92 5.58 -5.80
N GLY A 120 21.17 4.53 -5.02
CA GLY A 120 20.36 3.32 -5.04
C GLY A 120 20.40 2.61 -3.69
N ILE A 121 19.31 1.92 -3.38
CA ILE A 121 19.18 1.09 -2.19
C ILE A 121 18.43 -0.18 -2.57
N ASP A 122 18.80 -1.29 -1.94
CA ASP A 122 18.08 -2.54 -2.06
C ASP A 122 18.16 -3.36 -0.78
N HIS A 123 17.13 -4.17 -0.53
CA HIS A 123 17.04 -4.98 0.68
C HIS A 123 17.20 -6.46 0.32
N HIS A 124 17.95 -7.20 1.14
CA HIS A 124 18.10 -8.63 0.95
C HIS A 124 16.78 -9.37 1.21
N TRP A 125 16.49 -10.43 0.46
CA TRP A 125 15.19 -11.10 0.50
C TRP A 125 14.89 -11.83 1.82
N LYS A 126 15.94 -12.32 2.50
CA LYS A 126 15.82 -13.21 3.66
C LYS A 126 16.37 -12.59 4.95
N GLU A 127 17.48 -11.90 4.87
CA GLU A 127 18.20 -11.35 6.03
C GLU A 127 17.86 -9.88 6.19
N ALA A 128 18.01 -9.35 7.41
CA ALA A 128 17.84 -7.92 7.74
C ALA A 128 19.06 -7.09 7.29
N VAL A 129 19.52 -7.36 6.07
CA VAL A 129 20.69 -6.73 5.46
C VAL A 129 20.23 -5.95 4.26
N PHE A 130 20.72 -4.73 4.12
CA PHE A 130 20.45 -3.91 2.95
C PHE A 130 21.75 -3.33 2.40
N ALA A 131 21.73 -2.99 1.11
CA ALA A 131 22.87 -2.42 0.43
C ALA A 131 22.51 -1.06 -0.14
N THR A 132 23.42 -0.12 0.02
CA THR A 132 23.31 1.21 -0.56
C THR A 132 24.42 1.39 -1.59
N CYS A 133 24.14 2.09 -2.69
CA CYS A 133 25.15 2.50 -3.66
C CYS A 133 25.19 4.02 -3.81
N GLY A 134 26.36 4.49 -4.23
CA GLY A 134 26.73 5.89 -4.35
C GLY A 134 28.15 5.97 -4.90
N GLN A 135 29.04 6.71 -4.23
CA GLN A 135 30.49 6.63 -4.48
C GLN A 135 31.10 5.27 -4.10
N GLN A 136 30.51 4.61 -3.11
CA GLN A 136 30.90 3.29 -2.65
C GLN A 136 29.65 2.46 -2.44
N VAL A 137 29.82 1.14 -2.37
CA VAL A 137 28.73 0.25 -1.94
C VAL A 137 28.96 -0.10 -0.49
N ASP A 138 27.96 0.22 0.31
CA ASP A 138 27.95 -0.09 1.73
C ASP A 138 26.86 -1.12 2.00
N ILE A 139 27.23 -2.18 2.73
CA ILE A 139 26.33 -3.21 3.22
C ILE A 139 26.06 -2.91 4.68
N TRP A 140 24.78 -2.88 5.03
CA TRP A 140 24.29 -2.46 6.33
C TRP A 140 23.46 -3.57 6.95
N ASP A 141 23.50 -3.61 8.28
CA ASP A 141 22.54 -4.36 9.09
C ASP A 141 21.47 -3.37 9.55
N GLU A 142 20.21 -3.77 9.55
CA GLU A 142 19.08 -2.92 9.97
C GLU A 142 19.22 -2.40 11.40
N GLN A 143 19.92 -3.14 12.26
CA GLN A 143 20.15 -2.80 13.67
C GLN A 143 21.37 -1.90 13.89
N ARG A 144 22.16 -1.62 12.85
CA ARG A 144 23.45 -0.91 12.97
C ARG A 144 23.43 0.43 12.27
N THR A 145 24.04 1.41 12.92
CA THR A 145 24.27 2.75 12.36
C THR A 145 25.56 2.86 11.55
N SER A 146 26.39 1.81 11.55
CA SER A 146 27.62 1.72 10.76
C SER A 146 27.57 0.55 9.77
N PRO A 147 28.21 0.69 8.60
CA PRO A 147 28.18 -0.36 7.59
C PRO A 147 28.99 -1.58 8.09
N ILE A 148 28.48 -2.77 7.79
CA ILE A 148 29.21 -4.03 8.01
C ILE A 148 30.42 -4.10 7.08
N CYS A 149 30.22 -3.70 5.84
CA CYS A 149 31.22 -3.78 4.79
C CYS A 149 31.08 -2.60 3.84
N SER A 150 32.21 -1.97 3.52
CA SER A 150 32.31 -0.90 2.52
C SER A 150 33.21 -1.39 1.40
N MET A 151 32.71 -1.33 0.17
CA MET A 151 33.41 -1.77 -1.03
C MET A 151 33.59 -0.61 -1.99
N THR A 152 34.81 -0.46 -2.51
CA THR A 152 35.16 0.55 -3.51
C THR A 152 35.87 -0.14 -4.68
N TRP A 153 35.49 0.22 -5.90
CA TRP A 153 36.06 -0.37 -7.12
C TRP A 153 36.82 0.65 -7.99
N GLY A 154 37.12 1.83 -7.45
CA GLY A 154 37.87 2.88 -8.16
C GLY A 154 37.05 3.64 -9.23
N PHE A 155 35.73 3.45 -9.27
CA PHE A 155 34.81 4.26 -10.09
C PHE A 155 34.18 5.37 -9.23
N ASP A 156 33.86 6.50 -9.87
CA ASP A 156 33.39 7.71 -9.16
C ASP A 156 31.93 7.60 -8.66
N SER A 157 31.05 6.83 -9.32
CA SER A 157 29.67 6.62 -8.85
C SER A 157 29.02 5.37 -9.43
N ILE A 158 28.28 4.65 -8.60
CA ILE A 158 27.48 3.48 -8.96
C ILE A 158 26.01 3.92 -9.00
N SER A 159 25.32 3.65 -10.10
CA SER A 159 23.93 4.08 -10.29
C SER A 159 22.92 3.23 -9.52
N SER A 160 23.11 1.91 -9.48
CA SER A 160 22.15 0.99 -8.89
C SER A 160 22.81 -0.25 -8.31
N VAL A 161 22.25 -0.72 -7.20
CA VAL A 161 22.55 -2.00 -6.57
C VAL A 161 21.30 -2.86 -6.51
N LYS A 162 21.43 -4.15 -6.79
CA LYS A 162 20.36 -5.14 -6.61
C LYS A 162 20.91 -6.44 -6.04
N PHE A 163 20.21 -7.00 -5.06
CA PHE A 163 20.43 -8.34 -4.55
C PHE A 163 19.90 -9.37 -5.55
N ASN A 164 20.69 -10.41 -5.77
CA ASN A 164 20.21 -11.58 -6.49
C ASN A 164 19.23 -12.36 -5.57
N PRO A 165 18.06 -12.77 -6.06
CA PRO A 165 17.11 -13.57 -5.27
C PRO A 165 17.59 -14.99 -4.94
N ILE A 166 18.57 -15.54 -5.67
CA ILE A 166 19.00 -16.94 -5.56
C ILE A 166 20.35 -17.06 -4.83
N GLU A 167 21.35 -16.26 -5.23
CA GLU A 167 22.68 -16.25 -4.62
C GLU A 167 22.89 -15.00 -3.76
N VAL A 168 23.74 -15.10 -2.74
CA VAL A 168 24.09 -13.99 -1.84
C VAL A 168 25.03 -12.96 -2.53
N ILE A 169 25.34 -13.15 -3.81
CA ILE A 169 26.27 -12.31 -4.57
C ILE A 169 25.53 -11.09 -5.13
N PHE A 170 26.15 -9.92 -4.95
CA PHE A 170 25.68 -8.64 -5.46
C PHE A 170 25.79 -8.57 -6.98
N ILE A 171 24.77 -8.01 -7.64
CA ILE A 171 24.85 -7.63 -9.05
C ILE A 171 24.80 -6.10 -9.12
N PHE A 172 25.89 -5.49 -9.61
CA PHE A 172 26.01 -4.06 -9.86
C PHE A 172 25.71 -3.78 -11.34
N LYS A 173 24.96 -2.72 -11.64
CA LYS A 173 24.69 -2.30 -13.01
C LYS A 173 24.75 -0.78 -13.15
#